data_AF-A0A843YT77-F1
#
_entry.id   AF-A0A843YT77-F1
#
_cell.length_a   1.000
_cell.length_b   1.000
_cell.length_c   1.000
_cell.angle_alpha   90.00
_cell.angle_beta   90.00
_cell.angle_gamma   90.00
#
_symmetry.space_group_name_H-M   'P 1'
#
loop_
_entity.id
_entity.type
_entity.pdbx_description
1 polymer ?
#
loop_
_entity_poly.entity_id
_entity_poly.type
_entity_poly.pdbx_seq_one_letter_code
_entity_poly.pdbx_strand_id
1 'polypeptide(L)'
;MKRPSLFHLLLFILIYGGLAFLCTGVRDVKMLASVYWPAGGILLGTLMISPIPRWGYWLVLAAALHFLSGLFFSDHATFVTVIFVLTNIISMAVIAYIWQRQTARQNTLTHPVSLLWFVGLVLVVSVLGGAFATIFLQVVGHHHVHLSLWLTWALSNALGCLIGAPLVLAWSDFRIKRSGGPSWQDLGLGGAFFLFAIISTTVVFYGPFSVALFGTTLDEVTYIPLLFVVLVAMVWEQRGATLVLVPFALIVGSCSLFQIGPFWLTQSFNGEALLDAQGYIAAAGLLALLMAALSSNHQRSLQQASAWKTRFEAALLSSRHLMYELDPRDEKISWGGDVQNLLGMPSEELESLQDFLQHVHPEDRQIVTEHVGLADLSVEFAEEDIVTHHARFRFKGKDGHYQTIVASGAPIIDFDGQIYKVEGLLSREETPAFVLPQQPKG
;
A
#
# COMPACT_ATOMS: atom_id res chain seq x y z
N MET A 1 -9.20 18.85 26.33
CA MET A 1 -8.53 18.20 25.17
C MET A 1 -7.08 18.68 25.08
N LYS A 2 -6.09 17.80 24.90
CA LYS A 2 -4.66 18.21 24.89
C LYS A 2 -4.34 18.96 23.58
N ARG A 3 -3.81 20.18 23.72
CA ARG A 3 -3.25 21.01 22.64
C ARG A 3 -2.14 20.25 21.88
N PRO A 4 -1.88 20.55 20.60
CA PRO A 4 -0.69 20.06 19.91
C PRO A 4 0.57 20.38 20.73
N SER A 5 1.57 19.50 20.72
CA SER A 5 2.82 19.84 21.42
C SER A 5 3.53 20.99 20.72
N LEU A 6 4.24 21.82 21.49
CA LEU A 6 4.99 22.95 20.96
C LEU A 6 5.97 22.53 19.86
N PHE A 7 6.59 21.36 20.01
CA PHE A 7 7.48 20.78 19.01
C PHE A 7 6.81 20.59 17.64
N HIS A 8 5.61 20.00 17.59
CA HIS A 8 4.90 19.80 16.32
C HIS A 8 4.49 21.12 15.67
N LEU A 9 4.09 22.11 16.49
CA LEU A 9 3.78 23.45 15.98
C LEU A 9 5.01 24.11 15.37
N LEU A 10 6.16 24.11 16.06
CA LEU A 10 7.41 24.68 15.56
C LEU A 10 7.90 23.96 14.30
N LEU A 11 7.81 22.62 14.28
CA LEU A 11 8.18 21.83 13.10
C LEU A 11 7.29 22.18 11.90
N PHE A 12 5.98 22.32 12.11
CA PHE A 12 5.06 22.74 11.06
C PHE A 12 5.39 24.15 10.57
N ILE A 13 5.65 25.11 11.47
CA ILE A 13 6.06 26.48 11.09
C ILE A 13 7.29 26.44 10.20
N LEU A 14 8.32 25.69 10.59
CA LEU A 14 9.57 25.62 9.87
C LEU A 14 9.40 24.98 8.49
N ILE A 15 8.69 23.84 8.41
CA ILE A 15 8.51 23.12 7.14
C ILE A 15 7.50 23.83 6.25
N TYR A 16 6.27 24.07 6.72
CA TYR A 16 5.23 24.73 5.93
C TYR A 16 5.65 26.16 5.56
N GLY A 17 6.14 26.93 6.54
CA GLY A 17 6.59 28.30 6.32
C GLY A 17 7.77 28.35 5.36
N GLY A 18 8.80 27.53 5.57
CA GLY A 18 9.94 27.46 4.65
C GLY A 18 9.53 27.15 3.21
N LEU A 19 8.65 26.16 3.01
CA LEU A 19 8.13 25.80 1.68
C LEU A 19 7.25 26.91 1.09
N ALA A 20 6.38 27.54 1.87
CA ALA A 20 5.53 28.63 1.40
C ALA A 20 6.37 29.84 0.95
N PHE A 21 7.37 30.24 1.73
CA PHE A 21 8.29 31.33 1.38
C PHE A 21 9.13 30.99 0.14
N LEU A 22 9.70 29.78 0.09
CA LEU A 22 10.47 29.31 -1.06
C LEU A 22 9.62 29.33 -2.35
N CYS A 23 8.48 28.66 -2.34
CA CYS A 23 7.62 28.52 -3.52
C CYS A 23 7.00 29.85 -3.97
N THR A 24 6.68 30.75 -3.04
CA THR A 24 6.20 32.10 -3.40
C THR A 24 7.32 32.93 -4.02
N GLY A 25 8.56 32.81 -3.51
CA GLY A 25 9.71 33.56 -4.01
C GLY A 25 10.22 33.13 -5.39
N VAL A 26 9.97 31.88 -5.80
CA VAL A 26 10.41 31.33 -7.11
C VAL A 26 9.26 31.08 -8.08
N ARG A 27 8.05 31.57 -7.79
CA ARG A 27 6.87 31.34 -8.65
C ARG A 27 7.02 32.04 -10.00
N ASP A 28 6.37 31.48 -11.01
CA ASP A 28 6.29 32.12 -12.32
C ASP A 28 5.38 33.35 -12.24
N VAL A 29 5.88 34.50 -12.69
CA VAL A 29 5.18 35.79 -12.59
C VAL A 29 3.98 35.86 -13.56
N LYS A 30 4.07 35.20 -14.72
CA LYS A 30 3.01 35.17 -15.75
C LYS A 30 1.88 34.23 -15.34
N MET A 31 2.22 33.07 -14.78
CA MET A 31 1.27 32.04 -14.37
C MET A 31 0.79 32.18 -12.93
N LEU A 32 1.37 33.10 -12.15
CA LEU A 32 1.04 33.31 -10.72
C LEU A 32 1.06 32.01 -9.90
N ALA A 33 1.84 31.02 -10.34
CA ALA A 33 1.84 29.66 -9.84
C ALA A 33 3.27 29.14 -9.72
N SER A 34 3.52 28.35 -8.68
CA SER A 34 4.76 27.58 -8.55
C SER A 34 4.66 26.27 -9.33
N VAL A 35 5.80 25.64 -9.66
CA VAL A 35 5.85 24.31 -10.29
C VAL A 35 4.98 23.31 -9.51
N TYR A 36 5.08 23.31 -8.19
CA TYR A 36 4.18 22.58 -7.31
C TYR A 36 4.07 23.35 -5.98
N TRP A 37 3.00 23.11 -5.23
CA TRP A 37 2.74 23.77 -3.94
C TRP A 37 2.80 22.76 -2.77
N PRO A 38 4.01 22.30 -2.38
CA PRO A 38 4.17 21.22 -1.41
C PRO A 38 3.70 21.62 0.01
N ALA A 39 3.70 22.92 0.33
CA ALA A 39 3.18 23.43 1.59
C ALA A 39 1.71 23.02 1.79
N GLY A 40 0.88 23.09 0.74
CA GLY A 40 -0.50 22.60 0.77
C GLY A 40 -0.59 21.12 1.13
N GLY A 41 0.28 20.28 0.54
CA GLY A 41 0.37 18.87 0.89
C GLY A 41 0.78 18.60 2.33
N ILE A 42 1.72 19.37 2.89
CA ILE A 42 2.09 19.28 4.31
C ILE A 42 0.89 19.61 5.21
N LEU A 43 0.13 20.66 4.89
CA LEU A 43 -1.12 20.97 5.60
C LEU A 43 -2.11 19.83 5.48
N LEU A 44 -2.37 19.34 4.27
CA LEU A 44 -3.30 18.23 4.03
C LEU A 44 -2.93 16.98 4.83
N GLY A 45 -1.68 16.52 4.73
CA GLY A 45 -1.21 15.36 5.49
C GLY A 45 -1.32 15.56 7.00
N THR A 46 -1.03 16.77 7.49
CA THR A 46 -1.19 17.13 8.91
C THR A 46 -2.66 17.08 9.36
N LEU A 47 -3.58 17.55 8.52
CA LEU A 47 -5.02 17.46 8.78
C LEU A 47 -5.49 16.01 8.76
N MET A 48 -5.03 15.20 7.80
CA MET A 48 -5.40 13.77 7.67
C MET A 48 -5.05 12.96 8.93
N ILE A 49 -3.91 13.23 9.57
CA ILE A 49 -3.50 12.57 10.83
C ILE A 49 -4.05 13.24 12.10
N SER A 50 -4.52 14.50 12.00
CA SER A 50 -5.00 15.26 13.15
C SER A 50 -6.50 15.07 13.36
N PRO A 51 -6.97 14.89 14.62
CA PRO A 51 -8.40 14.87 14.91
C PRO A 51 -9.03 16.23 14.60
N ILE A 52 -10.25 16.24 14.07
CA ILE A 52 -11.00 17.44 13.63
C ILE A 52 -10.97 18.59 14.66
N PRO A 53 -11.14 18.38 15.98
CA PRO A 53 -11.08 19.47 16.96
C PRO A 53 -9.75 20.24 17.01
N ARG A 54 -8.66 19.71 16.44
CA ARG A 54 -7.35 20.36 16.38
C ARG A 54 -7.10 21.12 15.09
N TRP A 55 -7.98 21.02 14.10
CA TRP A 55 -7.75 21.61 12.78
C TRP A 55 -7.56 23.13 12.83
N GLY A 56 -8.29 23.82 13.71
CA GLY A 56 -8.19 25.28 13.85
C GLY A 56 -6.76 25.79 14.03
N TYR A 57 -5.92 25.08 14.79
CA TYR A 57 -4.51 25.47 14.97
C TYR A 57 -3.73 25.42 13.66
N TRP A 58 -3.86 24.33 12.90
CA TRP A 58 -3.13 24.11 11.65
C TRP A 58 -3.62 25.03 10.54
N LEU A 59 -4.93 25.21 10.42
CA LEU A 59 -5.54 26.07 9.40
C LEU A 59 -5.15 27.54 9.62
N VAL A 60 -5.22 28.04 10.86
CA VAL A 60 -4.82 29.42 11.19
C VAL A 60 -3.33 29.65 10.94
N LEU A 61 -2.50 28.68 11.34
CA LEU A 61 -1.05 28.79 11.16
C LEU A 61 -0.66 28.77 9.68
N ALA A 62 -1.25 27.87 8.90
CA ALA A 62 -1.07 27.83 7.46
C ALA A 62 -1.56 29.12 6.78
N ALA A 63 -2.73 29.64 7.20
CA ALA A 63 -3.26 30.92 6.71
C ALA A 63 -2.29 32.06 6.95
N ALA A 64 -1.80 32.19 8.18
CA ALA A 64 -0.89 33.25 8.56
C ALA A 64 0.41 33.17 7.77
N LEU A 65 1.03 31.98 7.68
CA LEU A 65 2.31 31.79 6.99
C LEU A 65 2.20 32.00 5.48
N HIS A 66 1.14 31.51 4.84
CA HIS A 66 0.90 31.72 3.41
C HIS A 66 0.56 33.18 3.11
N PHE A 67 -0.22 33.84 3.97
CA PHE A 67 -0.48 35.28 3.83
C PHE A 67 0.82 36.10 3.99
N LEU A 68 1.65 35.79 4.99
CA LEU A 68 2.96 36.42 5.20
C LEU A 68 3.91 36.22 4.02
N SER A 69 3.97 35.01 3.44
CA SER A 69 4.81 34.76 2.26
C SER A 69 4.32 35.56 1.05
N GLY A 70 3.00 35.64 0.86
CA GLY A 70 2.39 36.45 -0.18
C GLY A 70 2.71 37.94 -0.03
N LEU A 71 2.64 38.51 1.17
CA LEU A 71 2.99 39.91 1.43
C LEU A 71 4.46 40.23 1.15
N PHE A 72 5.36 39.27 1.37
CA PHE A 72 6.80 39.50 1.24
C PHE A 72 7.29 39.50 -0.22
N PHE A 73 6.66 38.69 -1.08
CA PHE A 73 7.12 38.45 -2.46
C PHE A 73 6.16 38.90 -3.55
N SER A 74 4.91 39.27 -3.21
CA SER A 74 3.92 39.65 -4.22
C SER A 74 3.72 41.16 -4.24
N ASP A 75 3.98 41.79 -5.39
CA ASP A 75 3.58 43.18 -5.67
C ASP A 75 2.05 43.34 -5.87
N HIS A 76 1.27 42.27 -5.70
CA HIS A 76 -0.19 42.28 -5.89
C HIS A 76 -0.92 42.87 -4.69
N ALA A 77 -2.14 43.37 -4.96
CA ALA A 77 -3.08 43.79 -3.93
C ALA A 77 -3.26 42.68 -2.89
N THR A 78 -3.20 43.05 -1.61
CA THR A 78 -3.38 42.16 -0.44
C THR A 78 -4.60 41.24 -0.56
N PHE A 79 -5.61 41.69 -1.29
CA PHE A 79 -6.84 40.95 -1.58
C PHE A 79 -6.65 39.67 -2.43
N VAL A 80 -5.74 39.67 -3.42
CA VAL A 80 -5.47 38.49 -4.26
C VAL A 80 -4.84 37.37 -3.41
N THR A 81 -3.89 37.73 -2.54
CA THR A 81 -3.25 36.82 -1.61
C THR A 81 -4.24 36.17 -0.66
N VAL A 82 -5.20 36.93 -0.11
CA VAL A 82 -6.25 36.39 0.77
C VAL A 82 -7.01 35.26 0.09
N ILE A 83 -7.25 35.35 -1.21
CA ILE A 83 -8.07 34.37 -1.90
C ILE A 83 -7.31 33.12 -2.28
N PHE A 84 -6.04 33.23 -2.63
CA PHE A 84 -5.19 32.05 -2.73
C PHE A 84 -5.09 31.31 -1.39
N VAL A 85 -4.97 32.06 -0.28
CA VAL A 85 -4.97 31.49 1.07
C VAL A 85 -6.28 30.77 1.37
N LEU A 86 -7.42 31.43 1.18
CA LEU A 86 -8.74 30.83 1.44
C LEU A 86 -8.99 29.60 0.57
N THR A 87 -8.72 29.72 -0.74
CA THR A 87 -8.88 28.60 -1.69
C THR A 87 -8.05 27.41 -1.25
N ASN A 88 -6.78 27.61 -0.92
CA ASN A 88 -5.89 26.53 -0.50
C ASN A 88 -6.36 25.86 0.80
N ILE A 89 -6.69 26.64 1.83
CA ILE A 89 -7.12 26.12 3.14
C ILE A 89 -8.43 25.35 3.04
N ILE A 90 -9.42 25.91 2.33
CA ILE A 90 -10.71 25.24 2.12
C ILE A 90 -10.48 23.94 1.37
N SER A 91 -9.64 23.95 0.32
CA SER A 91 -9.33 22.76 -0.47
C SER A 91 -8.70 21.66 0.39
N MET A 92 -7.67 21.99 1.19
CA MET A 92 -7.01 21.01 2.07
C MET A 92 -7.97 20.47 3.14
N ALA A 93 -8.81 21.33 3.73
CA ALA A 93 -9.78 20.93 4.74
C ALA A 93 -10.88 20.01 4.16
N VAL A 94 -11.38 20.30 2.95
CA VAL A 94 -12.38 19.48 2.26
C VAL A 94 -11.81 18.10 1.93
N ILE A 95 -10.60 18.03 1.35
CA ILE A 95 -9.94 16.75 1.04
C ILE A 95 -9.75 15.94 2.33
N ALA A 96 -9.20 16.54 3.38
CA ALA A 96 -8.97 15.87 4.66
C ALA A 96 -10.27 15.39 5.31
N TYR A 97 -11.36 16.15 5.19
CA TYR A 97 -12.64 15.84 5.83
C TYR A 97 -13.32 14.65 5.18
N ILE A 98 -13.38 14.68 3.85
CA ILE A 98 -13.92 13.59 3.03
C ILE A 98 -13.08 12.33 3.28
N TRP A 99 -11.74 12.46 3.31
CA TRP A 99 -10.84 11.36 3.64
C TRP A 99 -11.11 10.72 5.00
N GLN A 100 -11.20 11.51 6.07
CA GLN A 100 -11.39 10.98 7.43
C GLN A 100 -12.76 10.32 7.64
N ARG A 101 -13.77 10.67 6.85
CA ARG A 101 -15.12 10.12 6.98
C ARG A 101 -15.35 8.80 6.25
N GLN A 102 -14.45 8.41 5.35
CA GLN A 102 -14.61 7.17 4.60
C GLN A 102 -13.92 6.01 5.33
N THR A 103 -14.57 5.51 6.38
CA THR A 103 -14.05 4.59 7.41
C THR A 103 -14.30 3.09 7.15
N ALA A 104 -14.46 2.64 5.91
CA ALA A 104 -14.78 1.21 5.68
C ALA A 104 -13.55 0.29 5.64
N ARG A 105 -12.41 0.69 5.05
CA ARG A 105 -11.18 -0.14 5.02
C ARG A 105 -9.91 0.72 4.94
N GLN A 106 -9.27 0.88 6.10
CA GLN A 106 -7.88 1.32 6.30
C GLN A 106 -7.54 2.74 5.79
N ASN A 107 -7.44 3.70 6.70
CA ASN A 107 -6.96 5.09 6.48
C ASN A 107 -5.48 5.15 6.11
N THR A 108 -5.04 4.35 5.13
CA THR A 108 -3.66 4.27 4.67
C THR A 108 -3.61 4.43 3.16
N LEU A 109 -2.56 5.08 2.66
CA LEU A 109 -2.28 5.16 1.23
C LEU A 109 -1.54 3.92 0.70
N THR A 110 -1.38 2.90 1.53
CA THR A 110 -0.71 1.65 1.17
C THR A 110 -1.62 0.66 0.45
N HIS A 111 -2.93 0.95 0.36
CA HIS A 111 -3.88 0.16 -0.39
C HIS A 111 -4.16 0.82 -1.75
N PRO A 112 -4.08 0.09 -2.88
CA PRO A 112 -4.28 0.66 -4.20
C PRO A 112 -5.62 1.37 -4.37
N VAL A 113 -6.72 0.80 -3.85
CA VAL A 113 -8.06 1.40 -3.93
C VAL A 113 -8.14 2.72 -3.15
N SER A 114 -7.60 2.74 -1.92
CA SER A 114 -7.55 3.95 -1.10
C SER A 114 -6.67 5.03 -1.73
N LEU A 115 -5.55 4.63 -2.36
CA LEU A 115 -4.68 5.54 -3.10
C LEU A 115 -5.40 6.14 -4.32
N LEU A 116 -6.06 5.32 -5.15
CA LEU A 116 -6.80 5.80 -6.32
C LEU A 116 -7.90 6.78 -5.92
N TRP A 117 -8.61 6.49 -4.83
CA TRP A 117 -9.64 7.39 -4.33
C TRP A 117 -9.06 8.70 -3.80
N PHE A 118 -7.95 8.64 -3.06
CA PHE A 118 -7.20 9.84 -2.65
C PHE A 118 -6.78 10.70 -3.84
N VAL A 119 -6.18 10.08 -4.86
CA VAL A 119 -5.76 10.76 -6.10
C VAL A 119 -6.97 11.41 -6.78
N GLY A 120 -8.07 10.67 -6.95
CA GLY A 120 -9.30 11.20 -7.54
C GLY A 120 -9.85 12.40 -6.77
N LEU A 121 -9.88 12.33 -5.44
CA LEU A 121 -10.32 13.43 -4.58
C LEU A 121 -9.42 14.67 -4.72
N VAL A 122 -8.09 14.48 -4.70
CA VAL A 122 -7.12 15.55 -4.87
C VAL A 122 -7.28 16.23 -6.23
N LEU A 123 -7.45 15.46 -7.31
CA LEU A 123 -7.64 15.99 -8.65
C LEU A 123 -8.94 16.79 -8.75
N VAL A 124 -10.08 16.23 -8.31
CA VAL A 124 -11.38 16.92 -8.35
C VAL A 124 -11.34 18.24 -7.57
N VAL A 125 -10.84 18.22 -6.34
CA VAL A 125 -10.78 19.45 -5.52
C VAL A 125 -9.79 20.45 -6.10
N SER A 126 -8.67 20.02 -6.68
CA SER A 126 -7.69 20.93 -7.30
C SER A 126 -8.23 21.60 -8.57
N VAL A 127 -8.98 20.87 -9.39
CA VAL A 127 -9.66 21.40 -10.59
C VAL A 127 -10.73 22.42 -10.20
N LEU A 128 -11.55 22.11 -9.19
CA LEU A 128 -12.58 23.02 -8.68
C LEU A 128 -11.98 24.26 -8.00
N GLY A 129 -10.95 24.08 -7.17
CA GLY A 129 -10.22 25.18 -6.54
C GLY A 129 -9.55 26.09 -7.56
N GLY A 130 -8.99 25.51 -8.63
CA GLY A 130 -8.43 26.27 -9.74
C GLY A 130 -9.52 27.08 -10.43
N ALA A 131 -10.66 26.48 -10.74
CA ALA A 131 -11.76 27.18 -11.40
C ALA A 131 -12.26 28.36 -10.55
N PHE A 132 -12.38 28.16 -9.24
CA PHE A 132 -12.73 29.22 -8.30
C PHE A 132 -11.72 30.38 -8.30
N ALA A 133 -10.41 30.08 -8.17
CA ALA A 133 -9.36 31.10 -8.20
C ALA A 133 -9.35 31.87 -9.54
N THR A 134 -9.49 31.15 -10.64
CA THR A 134 -9.52 31.67 -12.01
C THR A 134 -10.72 32.60 -12.25
N ILE A 135 -11.94 32.18 -11.89
CA ILE A 135 -13.16 33.02 -11.97
C ILE A 135 -13.00 34.27 -11.11
N PHE A 136 -12.44 34.11 -9.92
CA PHE A 136 -12.24 35.23 -9.03
C PHE A 136 -11.26 36.28 -9.59
N LEU A 137 -10.14 35.84 -10.16
CA LEU A 137 -9.18 36.74 -10.80
C LEU A 137 -9.84 37.57 -11.91
N GLN A 138 -10.74 36.97 -12.70
CA GLN A 138 -11.51 37.69 -13.71
C GLN A 138 -12.39 38.80 -13.10
N VAL A 139 -13.05 38.52 -11.97
CA VAL A 139 -13.91 39.49 -11.26
C VAL A 139 -13.12 40.68 -10.72
N VAL A 140 -11.86 40.47 -10.30
CA VAL A 140 -10.97 41.53 -9.78
C VAL A 140 -10.17 42.24 -10.88
N GLY A 141 -10.56 42.06 -12.15
CA GLY A 141 -10.00 42.81 -13.27
C GLY A 141 -8.74 42.21 -13.89
N HIS A 142 -8.37 40.98 -13.53
CA HIS A 142 -7.37 40.22 -14.29
C HIS A 142 -8.08 39.53 -15.46
N HIS A 143 -8.16 40.20 -16.61
CA HIS A 143 -8.94 39.73 -17.76
C HIS A 143 -8.18 38.74 -18.68
N HIS A 144 -6.87 38.58 -18.51
CA HIS A 144 -6.03 37.66 -19.29
C HIS A 144 -5.97 36.27 -18.64
N VAL A 145 -7.12 35.64 -18.51
CA VAL A 145 -7.25 34.34 -17.87
C VAL A 145 -7.43 33.27 -18.94
N HIS A 146 -6.44 32.39 -19.06
CA HIS A 146 -6.35 31.36 -20.09
C HIS A 146 -6.37 29.95 -19.48
N LEU A 147 -6.63 28.94 -20.33
CA LEU A 147 -6.66 27.54 -19.91
C LEU A 147 -5.36 27.10 -19.24
N SER A 148 -4.21 27.58 -19.71
CA SER A 148 -2.90 27.29 -19.12
C SER A 148 -2.78 27.81 -17.68
N LEU A 149 -3.27 29.02 -17.38
CA LEU A 149 -3.27 29.57 -16.02
C LEU A 149 -4.05 28.68 -15.06
N TRP A 150 -5.25 28.26 -15.48
CA TRP A 150 -6.10 27.38 -14.70
C TRP A 150 -5.46 26.00 -14.47
N LEU A 151 -4.94 25.37 -15.53
CA LEU A 151 -4.29 24.06 -15.46
C LEU A 151 -3.01 24.09 -14.61
N THR A 152 -2.15 25.09 -14.79
CA THR A 152 -0.91 25.24 -14.02
C THR A 152 -1.19 25.36 -12.53
N TRP A 153 -2.22 26.12 -12.15
CA TRP A 153 -2.62 26.23 -10.75
C TRP A 153 -3.19 24.92 -10.21
N ALA A 154 -4.11 24.29 -10.95
CA ALA A 154 -4.73 23.03 -10.53
C ALA A 154 -3.70 21.92 -10.37
N LEU A 155 -2.78 21.77 -11.32
CA LEU A 155 -1.69 20.81 -11.27
C LEU A 155 -0.70 21.12 -10.14
N SER A 156 -0.35 22.39 -9.93
CA SER A 156 0.54 22.79 -8.83
C SER A 156 -0.01 22.39 -7.46
N ASN A 157 -1.30 22.62 -7.24
CA ASN A 157 -1.99 22.22 -6.00
C ASN A 157 -2.07 20.69 -5.87
N ALA A 158 -2.47 19.99 -6.94
CA ALA A 158 -2.56 18.54 -6.94
C ALA A 158 -1.21 17.86 -6.66
N LEU A 159 -0.15 18.29 -7.34
CA LEU A 159 1.22 17.83 -7.10
C LEU A 159 1.69 18.10 -5.68
N GLY A 160 1.37 19.29 -5.16
CA GLY A 160 1.61 19.65 -3.78
C GLY A 160 1.02 18.63 -2.82
N CYS A 161 -0.25 18.26 -3.01
CA CYS A 161 -0.93 17.22 -2.24
C CYS A 161 -0.31 15.83 -2.42
N LEU A 162 -0.01 15.41 -3.65
CA LEU A 162 0.54 14.09 -3.98
C LEU A 162 1.97 13.90 -3.45
N ILE A 163 2.74 14.97 -3.28
CA ILE A 163 4.08 14.90 -2.70
C ILE A 163 4.02 15.03 -1.18
N GLY A 164 3.37 16.11 -0.69
CA GLY A 164 3.43 16.49 0.72
C GLY A 164 2.57 15.63 1.64
N ALA A 165 1.35 15.26 1.24
CA ALA A 165 0.45 14.55 2.15
C ALA A 165 0.92 13.10 2.41
N PRO A 166 1.31 12.30 1.38
CA PRO A 166 1.90 11.00 1.62
C PRO A 166 3.19 11.05 2.43
N LEU A 167 4.01 12.09 2.26
CA LEU A 167 5.22 12.30 3.06
C LEU A 167 4.89 12.45 4.55
N VAL A 168 3.92 13.28 4.91
CA VAL A 168 3.51 13.39 6.32
C VAL A 168 2.98 12.06 6.85
N LEU A 169 2.14 11.37 6.09
CA LEU A 169 1.55 10.08 6.50
C LEU A 169 2.59 8.98 6.68
N ALA A 170 3.59 8.90 5.81
CA ALA A 170 4.61 7.84 5.84
C ALA A 170 5.58 7.99 7.03
N TRP A 171 5.78 9.23 7.51
CA TRP A 171 6.80 9.58 8.49
C TRP A 171 6.26 10.03 9.85
N SER A 172 4.96 10.33 9.99
CA SER A 172 4.34 10.75 11.27
C SER A 172 4.45 9.71 12.38
N ASP A 173 4.34 8.42 12.02
CA ASP A 173 4.47 7.29 12.94
C ASP A 173 5.84 6.59 12.85
N PHE A 174 6.87 7.30 12.37
CA PHE A 174 8.20 6.72 12.26
C PHE A 174 8.75 6.33 13.64
N ARG A 175 9.02 5.04 13.82
CA ARG A 175 9.70 4.47 14.97
C ARG A 175 10.78 3.52 14.50
N ILE A 176 11.97 3.63 15.06
CA ILE A 176 13.06 2.69 14.81
C ILE A 176 12.63 1.33 15.37
N LYS A 177 12.33 0.38 14.49
CA LYS A 177 12.02 -1.00 14.88
C LYS A 177 13.33 -1.71 15.18
N ARG A 178 13.47 -2.23 16.41
CA ARG A 178 14.66 -2.97 16.86
C ARG A 178 14.75 -4.39 16.24
N SER A 179 13.62 -4.94 15.81
CA SER A 179 13.48 -6.19 15.06
C SER A 179 12.33 -6.05 14.04
N GLY A 180 12.44 -6.72 12.88
CA GLY A 180 11.42 -6.66 11.82
C GLY A 180 11.37 -5.35 11.01
N GLY A 181 12.51 -4.65 10.89
CA GLY A 181 12.72 -3.58 9.90
C GLY A 181 13.28 -4.14 8.58
N PRO A 182 13.49 -3.29 7.56
CA PRO A 182 14.12 -3.70 6.30
C PRO A 182 15.49 -4.33 6.59
N SER A 183 15.85 -5.36 5.82
CA SER A 183 17.16 -5.99 5.97
C SER A 183 18.28 -5.01 5.59
N TRP A 184 19.50 -5.26 6.05
CA TRP A 184 20.65 -4.45 5.65
C TRP A 184 20.88 -4.46 4.13
N GLN A 185 20.51 -5.55 3.46
CA GLN A 185 20.57 -5.67 2.00
C GLN A 185 19.53 -4.76 1.34
N ASP A 186 18.29 -4.75 1.82
CA ASP A 186 17.22 -3.85 1.32
C ASP A 186 17.57 -2.38 1.57
N LEU A 187 18.19 -2.08 2.71
CA LEU A 187 18.66 -0.73 3.02
C LEU A 187 19.78 -0.31 2.05
N GLY A 188 20.78 -1.16 1.82
CA GLY A 188 21.87 -0.87 0.88
C GLY A 188 21.39 -0.74 -0.56
N LEU A 189 20.55 -1.65 -1.03
CA LEU A 189 20.01 -1.67 -2.38
C LEU A 189 19.11 -0.46 -2.65
N GLY A 190 18.19 -0.15 -1.73
CA GLY A 190 17.36 1.05 -1.85
C GLY A 190 18.17 2.34 -1.80
N GLY A 191 19.25 2.38 -1.01
CA GLY A 191 20.18 3.51 -0.97
C GLY A 191 20.90 3.72 -2.30
N ALA A 192 21.37 2.63 -2.93
CA ALA A 192 21.97 2.68 -4.26
C ALA A 192 20.98 3.18 -5.31
N PHE A 193 19.75 2.65 -5.34
CA PHE A 193 18.72 3.13 -6.27
C PHE A 193 18.33 4.58 -6.04
N PHE A 194 18.28 5.03 -4.78
CA PHE A 194 18.02 6.43 -4.44
C PHE A 194 19.11 7.36 -4.98
N LEU A 195 20.37 6.98 -4.82
CA LEU A 195 21.50 7.72 -5.39
C LEU A 195 21.44 7.73 -6.93
N PHE A 196 21.16 6.59 -7.56
CA PHE A 196 20.99 6.53 -9.02
C PHE A 196 19.80 7.34 -9.51
N ALA A 197 18.70 7.42 -8.77
CA ALA A 197 17.58 8.29 -9.09
C ALA A 197 18.01 9.76 -9.12
N ILE A 198 18.74 10.23 -8.10
CA ILE A 198 19.24 11.63 -8.05
C ILE A 198 20.24 11.90 -9.18
N ILE A 199 21.21 11.01 -9.37
CA ILE A 199 22.25 11.16 -10.40
C ILE A 199 21.62 11.16 -11.79
N SER A 200 20.80 10.17 -12.12
CA SER A 200 20.14 10.09 -13.43
C SER A 200 19.24 11.29 -13.68
N THR A 201 18.44 11.73 -12.70
CA THR A 201 17.61 12.93 -12.84
C THR A 201 18.47 14.16 -13.12
N THR A 202 19.56 14.34 -12.37
CA THR A 202 20.46 15.49 -12.56
C THR A 202 21.13 15.45 -13.94
N VAL A 203 21.63 14.29 -14.37
CA VAL A 203 22.31 14.13 -15.65
C VAL A 203 21.36 14.38 -16.82
N VAL A 204 20.14 13.85 -16.76
CA VAL A 204 19.15 13.99 -17.84
C VAL A 204 18.59 15.42 -17.91
N PHE A 205 18.29 16.04 -16.77
CA PHE A 205 17.65 17.35 -16.75
C PHE A 205 18.63 18.52 -16.84
N TYR A 206 19.90 18.30 -16.49
CA TYR A 206 20.93 19.31 -16.69
C TYR A 206 21.54 19.21 -18.09
N GLY A 207 21.14 20.12 -18.97
CA GLY A 207 21.50 20.12 -20.40
C GLY A 207 22.96 19.77 -20.72
N PRO A 208 23.97 20.42 -20.10
CA PRO A 208 25.37 20.10 -20.35
C PRO A 208 25.75 18.63 -20.09
N PHE A 209 25.19 18.00 -19.05
CA PHE A 209 25.44 16.59 -18.76
C PHE A 209 24.69 15.67 -19.72
N SER A 210 23.45 16.00 -20.06
CA SER A 210 22.65 15.21 -21.01
C SER A 210 23.31 15.18 -22.39
N VAL A 211 23.79 16.33 -22.89
CA VAL A 211 24.53 16.39 -24.17
C VAL A 211 25.84 15.61 -24.08
N ALA A 212 26.60 15.76 -23.00
CA ALA A 212 27.89 15.08 -22.85
C ALA A 212 27.76 13.54 -22.81
N LEU A 213 26.71 13.02 -22.17
CA LEU A 213 26.54 11.58 -21.98
C LEU A 213 25.70 10.91 -23.09
N PHE A 214 24.62 11.56 -23.53
CA PHE A 214 23.64 10.97 -24.45
C PHE A 214 23.65 11.63 -25.84
N GLY A 215 24.39 12.73 -26.04
CA GLY A 215 24.38 13.48 -27.30
C GLY A 215 23.06 14.18 -27.61
N THR A 216 22.12 14.22 -26.66
CA THR A 216 20.77 14.74 -26.84
C THR A 216 20.25 15.39 -25.54
N THR A 217 19.31 16.30 -25.70
CA THR A 217 18.50 16.90 -24.62
C THR A 217 17.01 16.63 -24.84
N LEU A 218 16.66 15.70 -25.74
CA LEU A 218 15.29 15.37 -26.07
C LEU A 218 14.62 14.52 -24.98
N ASP A 219 13.28 14.51 -25.01
CA ASP A 219 12.43 13.89 -23.99
C ASP A 219 12.63 12.36 -23.85
N GLU A 220 13.22 11.69 -24.84
CA GLU A 220 13.41 10.24 -24.86
C GLU A 220 14.25 9.70 -23.69
N VAL A 221 15.22 10.48 -23.20
CA VAL A 221 16.08 10.05 -22.08
C VAL A 221 15.41 10.24 -20.70
N THR A 222 14.24 10.90 -20.64
CA THR A 222 13.51 11.16 -19.39
C THR A 222 12.95 9.89 -18.75
N TYR A 223 12.89 8.76 -19.45
CA TYR A 223 12.46 7.49 -18.84
C TYR A 223 13.50 6.89 -17.87
N ILE A 224 14.79 7.26 -17.99
CA ILE A 224 15.86 6.68 -17.16
C ILE A 224 15.68 7.01 -15.66
N PRO A 225 15.44 8.27 -15.26
CA PRO A 225 15.10 8.59 -13.87
C PRO A 225 13.89 7.85 -13.31
N LEU A 226 12.84 7.64 -14.13
CA LEU A 226 11.61 6.98 -13.70
C LEU A 226 11.86 5.54 -13.24
N LEU A 227 12.76 4.82 -13.92
CA LEU A 227 13.15 3.47 -13.53
C LEU A 227 13.64 3.42 -12.08
N PHE A 228 14.55 4.33 -11.72
CA PHE A 228 15.11 4.35 -10.36
C PHE A 228 14.12 4.85 -9.32
N VAL A 229 13.24 5.80 -9.66
CA VAL A 229 12.13 6.23 -8.80
C VAL A 229 11.22 5.04 -8.45
N VAL A 230 10.87 4.21 -9.44
CA VAL A 230 10.09 2.98 -9.25
C VAL A 230 10.82 1.99 -8.36
N LEU A 231 12.10 1.74 -8.62
CA LEU A 231 12.89 0.77 -7.84
C LEU A 231 13.00 1.17 -6.36
N VAL A 232 13.20 2.46 -6.06
CA VAL A 232 13.18 2.95 -4.68
C VAL A 232 11.82 2.75 -4.03
N ALA A 233 10.73 3.04 -4.75
CA ALA A 233 9.37 2.84 -4.26
C ALA A 233 9.02 1.36 -4.02
N MET A 234 9.61 0.43 -4.79
CA MET A 234 9.42 -1.00 -4.58
C MET A 234 10.18 -1.53 -3.36
N VAL A 235 11.44 -1.10 -3.18
CA VAL A 235 12.35 -1.62 -2.14
C VAL A 235 12.06 -0.99 -0.77
N TRP A 236 11.82 0.33 -0.72
CA TRP A 236 11.54 1.07 0.52
C TRP A 236 10.06 1.42 0.69
N GLU A 237 9.19 0.81 -0.11
CA GLU A 237 7.73 1.00 -0.11
C GLU A 237 7.33 2.49 -0.10
N GLN A 238 6.27 2.85 0.64
CA GLN A 238 5.72 4.20 0.70
C GLN A 238 6.74 5.24 1.19
N ARG A 239 7.62 4.88 2.14
CA ARG A 239 8.64 5.80 2.65
C ARG A 239 9.67 6.10 1.56
N GLY A 240 10.11 5.09 0.82
CA GLY A 240 10.98 5.25 -0.34
C GLY A 240 10.38 6.16 -1.40
N ALA A 241 9.13 5.88 -1.79
CA ALA A 241 8.42 6.70 -2.78
C ALA A 241 8.37 8.18 -2.36
N THR A 242 7.95 8.47 -1.13
CA THR A 242 7.89 9.87 -0.66
C THR A 242 9.26 10.53 -0.53
N LEU A 243 10.29 9.77 -0.17
CA LEU A 243 11.67 10.27 -0.03
C LEU A 243 12.28 10.62 -1.40
N VAL A 244 12.10 9.77 -2.41
CA VAL A 244 12.70 9.97 -3.75
C VAL A 244 11.98 11.04 -4.56
N LEU A 245 10.66 11.20 -4.36
CA LEU A 245 9.88 12.20 -5.08
C LEU A 245 10.25 13.64 -4.71
N VAL A 246 10.73 13.90 -3.49
CA VAL A 246 11.14 15.25 -3.06
C VAL A 246 12.32 15.79 -3.87
N PRO A 247 13.51 15.15 -3.91
CA PRO A 247 14.62 15.61 -4.72
C PRO A 247 14.33 15.50 -6.22
N PHE A 248 13.57 14.48 -6.66
CA PHE A 248 13.15 14.36 -8.05
C PHE A 248 12.34 15.57 -8.53
N ALA A 249 11.28 15.93 -7.80
CA ALA A 249 10.45 17.09 -8.12
C ALA A 249 11.25 18.40 -8.01
N LEU A 250 12.16 18.50 -7.04
CA LEU A 250 13.03 19.66 -6.87
C LEU A 250 13.96 19.86 -8.07
N ILE A 251 14.62 18.80 -8.55
CA ILE A 251 15.53 18.88 -9.70
C ILE A 251 14.76 19.22 -10.97
N VAL A 252 13.71 18.45 -11.30
CA VAL A 252 12.90 18.66 -12.52
C VAL A 252 12.26 20.05 -12.51
N GLY A 253 11.69 20.45 -11.38
CA GLY A 253 11.06 21.76 -11.22
C GLY A 253 12.05 22.91 -11.31
N SER A 254 13.22 22.80 -10.67
CA SER A 254 14.26 23.84 -10.72
C SER A 254 14.82 24.00 -12.13
N CYS A 255 15.13 22.90 -12.82
CA CYS A 255 15.60 22.96 -14.21
C CYS A 255 14.57 23.67 -15.11
N SER A 256 13.29 23.33 -14.97
CA SER A 256 12.22 23.96 -15.73
C SER A 256 12.05 25.46 -15.43
N LEU A 257 12.19 25.86 -14.15
CA LEU A 257 12.16 27.28 -13.74
C LEU A 257 13.37 28.07 -14.27
N PHE A 258 14.56 27.45 -14.27
CA PHE A 258 15.78 28.05 -14.81
C PHE A 258 15.89 27.97 -16.33
N GLN A 259 14.82 27.53 -17.02
CA GLN A 259 14.76 27.45 -18.49
C GLN A 259 15.85 26.54 -19.07
N ILE A 260 16.12 25.43 -18.38
CA ILE A 260 17.08 24.42 -18.81
C ILE A 260 16.44 23.04 -18.81
N GLY A 261 17.02 22.14 -19.61
CA GLY A 261 16.58 20.75 -19.69
C GLY A 261 15.51 20.52 -20.76
N PRO A 262 14.99 19.28 -20.84
CA PRO A 262 14.20 18.81 -21.96
C PRO A 262 12.91 19.61 -22.17
N PHE A 263 12.15 19.88 -21.10
CA PHE A 263 10.84 20.52 -21.20
C PHE A 263 10.87 21.99 -21.60
N TRP A 264 11.97 22.70 -21.34
CA TRP A 264 12.14 24.06 -21.84
C TRP A 264 12.29 24.10 -23.37
N LEU A 265 12.91 23.08 -23.95
CA LEU A 265 13.20 23.01 -25.38
C LEU A 265 11.98 22.56 -26.20
N THR A 266 11.21 21.59 -25.69
CA THR A 266 10.08 21.03 -26.44
C THR A 266 8.80 21.87 -26.30
N GLN A 267 8.48 22.35 -25.09
CA GLN A 267 7.25 23.12 -24.78
C GLN A 267 5.98 22.49 -25.36
N SER A 268 5.87 21.17 -25.23
CA SER A 268 4.87 20.34 -25.91
C SER A 268 3.44 20.68 -25.46
N PHE A 269 3.22 20.90 -24.17
CA PHE A 269 1.89 21.10 -23.62
C PHE A 269 1.50 22.58 -23.53
N ASN A 270 0.65 23.01 -24.47
CA ASN A 270 0.19 24.41 -24.60
C ASN A 270 1.30 25.46 -24.73
N GLY A 271 2.51 25.09 -25.16
CA GLY A 271 3.64 26.00 -25.28
C GLY A 271 4.25 26.42 -23.93
N GLU A 272 3.97 25.69 -22.86
CA GLU A 272 4.39 26.05 -21.51
C GLU A 272 5.21 24.91 -20.88
N ALA A 273 6.53 25.06 -20.84
CA ALA A 273 7.49 24.09 -20.27
C ALA A 273 7.13 23.66 -18.83
N LEU A 274 6.49 24.56 -18.07
CA LEU A 274 6.05 24.32 -16.71
C LEU A 274 4.98 23.21 -16.64
N LEU A 275 4.06 23.16 -17.61
CA LEU A 275 3.01 22.14 -17.67
C LEU A 275 3.59 20.76 -18.00
N ASP A 276 4.58 20.70 -18.90
CA ASP A 276 5.31 19.46 -19.22
C ASP A 276 6.01 18.91 -17.96
N ALA A 277 6.72 19.77 -17.22
CA ALA A 277 7.37 19.42 -15.97
C ALA A 277 6.38 18.92 -14.91
N GLN A 278 5.24 19.61 -14.76
CA GLN A 278 4.18 19.22 -13.83
C GLN A 278 3.58 17.86 -14.20
N GLY A 279 3.29 17.62 -15.49
CA GLY A 279 2.77 16.36 -15.98
C GLY A 279 3.73 15.20 -15.73
N TYR A 280 5.02 15.42 -15.98
CA TYR A 280 6.06 14.42 -15.73
C TYR A 280 6.25 14.11 -14.24
N ILE A 281 6.28 15.13 -13.37
CA ILE A 281 6.33 14.93 -11.91
C ILE A 281 5.06 14.21 -11.42
N ALA A 282 3.89 14.53 -11.98
CA ALA A 282 2.63 13.89 -11.61
C ALA A 282 2.66 12.40 -11.98
N ALA A 283 3.08 12.08 -13.21
CA ALA A 283 3.21 10.71 -13.68
C ALA A 283 4.21 9.92 -12.82
N ALA A 284 5.38 10.48 -12.53
CA ALA A 284 6.39 9.87 -11.66
C ALA A 284 5.86 9.66 -10.22
N GLY A 285 5.17 10.66 -9.67
CA GLY A 285 4.56 10.62 -8.35
C GLY A 285 3.50 9.53 -8.23
N LEU A 286 2.58 9.47 -9.20
CA LEU A 286 1.55 8.45 -9.26
C LEU A 286 2.15 7.05 -9.42
N LEU A 287 3.14 6.90 -10.31
CA LEU A 287 3.83 5.63 -10.52
C LEU A 287 4.53 5.17 -9.24
N ALA A 288 5.30 6.04 -8.58
CA ALA A 288 5.99 5.73 -7.33
C ALA A 288 5.01 5.34 -6.22
N LEU A 289 3.94 6.12 -6.02
CA LEU A 289 2.93 5.84 -4.99
C LEU A 289 2.17 4.55 -5.27
N LEU A 290 1.80 4.29 -6.53
CA LEU A 290 1.11 3.07 -6.93
C LEU A 290 2.01 1.84 -6.76
N MET A 291 3.27 1.93 -7.20
CA MET A 291 4.24 0.84 -7.04
C MET A 291 4.52 0.56 -5.55
N ALA A 292 4.61 1.60 -4.73
CA ALA A 292 4.71 1.44 -3.28
C ALA A 292 3.47 0.77 -2.68
N ALA A 293 2.25 1.15 -3.10
CA ALA A 293 1.02 0.55 -2.62
C ALA A 293 0.88 -0.93 -3.05
N LEU A 294 1.22 -1.25 -4.30
CA LEU A 294 1.21 -2.62 -4.82
C LEU A 294 2.25 -3.50 -4.11
N SER A 295 3.49 -3.00 -3.97
CA SER A 295 4.57 -3.71 -3.27
C SER A 295 4.20 -3.96 -1.80
N SER A 296 3.73 -2.93 -1.09
CA SER A 296 3.31 -3.05 0.32
C SER A 296 2.15 -4.04 0.50
N ASN A 297 1.17 -4.02 -0.40
CA ASN A 297 0.04 -4.95 -0.34
C ASN A 297 0.48 -6.40 -0.59
N HIS A 298 1.35 -6.63 -1.59
CA HIS A 298 1.87 -7.96 -1.89
C HIS A 298 2.71 -8.51 -0.72
N GLN A 299 3.63 -7.71 -0.18
CA GLN A 299 4.45 -8.11 0.96
C GLN A 299 3.61 -8.40 2.21
N ARG A 300 2.59 -7.61 2.50
CA ARG A 300 1.65 -7.89 3.61
C ARG A 300 0.91 -9.20 3.40
N SER A 301 0.43 -9.47 2.18
CA SER A 301 -0.25 -10.73 1.87
C SER A 301 0.67 -11.93 2.09
N LEU A 302 1.94 -11.84 1.64
CA LEU A 302 2.94 -12.88 1.85
C LEU A 302 3.26 -13.08 3.34
N GLN A 303 3.43 -12.00 4.10
CA GLN A 303 3.67 -12.07 5.54
C GLN A 303 2.48 -12.67 6.29
N GLN A 304 1.26 -12.31 5.91
CA GLN A 304 0.04 -12.87 6.49
C GLN A 304 -0.10 -14.36 6.16
N ALA A 305 0.16 -14.77 4.92
CA ALA A 305 0.15 -16.17 4.52
C ALA A 305 1.23 -16.98 5.27
N SER A 306 2.44 -16.45 5.38
CA SER A 306 3.53 -17.10 6.12
C SER A 306 3.22 -17.20 7.62
N ALA A 307 2.74 -16.12 8.25
CA ALA A 307 2.36 -16.13 9.66
C ALA A 307 1.17 -17.06 9.93
N TRP A 308 0.21 -17.13 9.01
CA TRP A 308 -0.90 -18.09 9.08
C TRP A 308 -0.38 -19.52 9.00
N LYS A 309 0.48 -19.84 8.03
CA LYS A 309 1.11 -21.16 7.90
C LYS A 309 1.82 -21.58 9.20
N THR A 310 2.67 -20.72 9.76
CA THR A 310 3.39 -21.04 11.02
C THR A 310 2.44 -21.26 12.19
N ARG A 311 1.38 -20.45 12.31
CA ARG A 311 0.37 -20.63 13.38
C ARG A 311 -0.43 -21.90 13.19
N PHE A 312 -0.76 -22.24 11.95
CA PHE A 312 -1.48 -23.45 11.60
C PHE A 312 -0.66 -24.71 11.91
N GLU A 313 0.60 -24.75 11.48
CA GLU A 313 1.53 -25.85 11.80
C GLU A 313 1.71 -26.00 13.32
N ALA A 314 1.85 -24.90 14.06
CA ALA A 314 1.95 -24.94 15.53
C ALA A 314 0.65 -25.45 16.20
N ALA A 315 -0.52 -25.10 15.65
CA ALA A 315 -1.80 -25.60 16.13
C ALA A 315 -1.96 -27.11 15.89
N LEU A 316 -1.55 -27.62 14.73
CA LEU A 316 -1.53 -29.06 14.43
C LEU A 316 -0.62 -29.82 15.41
N LEU A 317 0.61 -29.33 15.61
CA LEU A 317 1.59 -29.95 16.52
C LEU A 317 1.11 -29.95 17.98
N SER A 318 0.56 -28.83 18.46
CA SER A 318 0.09 -28.72 19.85
C SER A 318 -1.19 -29.49 20.13
N SER A 319 -2.09 -29.60 19.15
CA SER A 319 -3.34 -30.35 19.27
C SER A 319 -3.20 -31.84 18.96
N ARG A 320 -2.01 -32.30 18.55
CA ARG A 320 -1.78 -33.69 18.08
C ARG A 320 -2.76 -34.11 16.99
N HIS A 321 -2.97 -33.23 16.02
CA HIS A 321 -3.71 -33.55 14.81
C HIS A 321 -2.75 -33.55 13.61
N LEU A 322 -3.03 -34.39 12.63
CA LEU A 322 -2.51 -34.28 11.28
C LEU A 322 -3.56 -33.63 10.40
N MET A 323 -3.13 -32.84 9.44
CA MET A 323 -3.93 -32.51 8.27
C MET A 323 -3.60 -33.53 7.18
N TYR A 324 -4.62 -34.02 6.49
CA TYR A 324 -4.44 -34.73 5.23
C TYR A 324 -5.13 -33.97 4.11
N GLU A 325 -4.51 -33.99 2.94
CA GLU A 325 -5.06 -33.50 1.69
C GLU A 325 -4.94 -34.63 0.67
N LEU A 326 -6.07 -35.16 0.22
CA LEU A 326 -6.15 -36.20 -0.81
C LEU A 326 -6.52 -35.56 -2.14
N ASP A 327 -5.68 -35.77 -3.16
CA ASP A 327 -6.02 -35.48 -4.55
C ASP A 327 -6.77 -36.69 -5.12
N PRO A 328 -8.06 -36.56 -5.49
CA PRO A 328 -8.86 -37.68 -6.00
C PRO A 328 -8.42 -38.16 -7.37
N ARG A 329 -7.58 -37.42 -8.11
CA ARG A 329 -7.16 -37.79 -9.48
C ARG A 329 -6.03 -38.80 -9.50
N ASP A 330 -5.05 -38.64 -8.62
CA ASP A 330 -3.88 -39.52 -8.51
C ASP A 330 -3.81 -40.25 -7.16
N GLU A 331 -4.84 -40.10 -6.33
CA GLU A 331 -4.99 -40.70 -5.00
C GLU A 331 -3.81 -40.41 -4.06
N LYS A 332 -3.10 -39.29 -4.29
CA LYS A 332 -1.99 -38.89 -3.43
C LYS A 332 -2.45 -38.18 -2.18
N ILE A 333 -1.81 -38.50 -1.07
CA ILE A 333 -2.04 -37.87 0.22
C ILE A 333 -0.85 -36.98 0.55
N SER A 334 -1.13 -35.69 0.71
CA SER A 334 -0.21 -34.74 1.32
C SER A 334 -0.53 -34.59 2.81
N TRP A 335 0.52 -34.63 3.63
CA TRP A 335 0.40 -34.59 5.09
C TRP A 335 0.87 -33.26 5.67
N GLY A 336 0.12 -32.72 6.63
CA GLY A 336 0.52 -31.60 7.49
C GLY A 336 0.62 -32.03 8.94
N GLY A 337 1.72 -31.72 9.62
CA GLY A 337 1.97 -32.09 11.03
C GLY A 337 2.97 -33.24 11.17
N ASP A 338 3.00 -33.87 12.35
CA ASP A 338 4.01 -34.87 12.73
C ASP A 338 3.50 -36.31 12.53
N VAL A 339 3.57 -36.78 11.29
CA VAL A 339 3.06 -38.10 10.87
C VAL A 339 3.76 -39.23 11.61
N GLN A 340 5.07 -39.13 11.82
CA GLN A 340 5.85 -40.14 12.52
C GLN A 340 5.41 -40.32 13.96
N ASN A 341 5.14 -39.22 14.68
CA ASN A 341 4.68 -39.32 16.06
C ASN A 341 3.21 -39.77 16.17
N LEU A 342 2.34 -39.35 15.24
CA LEU A 342 0.91 -39.68 15.32
C LEU A 342 0.55 -41.03 14.69
N LEU A 343 1.13 -41.41 13.57
CA LEU A 343 0.85 -42.70 12.89
C LEU A 343 1.94 -43.76 13.13
N GLY A 344 3.07 -43.39 13.74
CA GLY A 344 4.17 -44.31 13.97
C GLY A 344 4.96 -44.65 12.70
N MET A 345 4.77 -43.85 11.63
CA MET A 345 5.33 -44.08 10.30
C MET A 345 5.77 -42.78 9.63
N PRO A 346 6.80 -42.82 8.78
CA PRO A 346 7.20 -41.66 7.98
C PRO A 346 6.15 -41.35 6.92
N SER A 347 5.98 -40.07 6.57
CA SER A 347 5.01 -39.61 5.56
C SER A 347 5.29 -40.21 4.17
N GLU A 348 6.56 -40.51 3.88
CA GLU A 348 7.04 -41.10 2.62
C GLU A 348 6.51 -42.53 2.40
N GLU A 349 6.05 -43.21 3.45
CA GLU A 349 5.41 -44.54 3.35
C GLU A 349 3.88 -44.46 3.24
N LEU A 350 3.31 -43.26 3.25
CA LEU A 350 1.87 -42.99 3.24
C LEU A 350 1.50 -41.96 2.16
N GLU A 351 2.21 -41.96 1.02
CA GLU A 351 2.03 -40.97 -0.05
C GLU A 351 0.77 -41.20 -0.89
N SER A 352 0.19 -42.39 -0.87
CA SER A 352 -1.06 -42.71 -1.58
C SER A 352 -2.15 -43.23 -0.64
N LEU A 353 -3.40 -43.09 -1.06
CA LEU A 353 -4.52 -43.71 -0.37
C LEU A 353 -4.36 -45.22 -0.25
N GLN A 354 -3.82 -45.87 -1.28
CA GLN A 354 -3.59 -47.31 -1.25
C GLN A 354 -2.56 -47.71 -0.18
N ASP A 355 -1.48 -46.94 -0.02
CA ASP A 355 -0.48 -47.18 1.03
C ASP A 355 -1.07 -46.96 2.43
N PHE A 356 -1.92 -45.94 2.57
CA PHE A 356 -2.65 -45.69 3.81
C PHE A 356 -3.61 -46.84 4.16
N LEU A 357 -4.41 -47.31 3.19
CA LEU A 357 -5.38 -48.39 3.38
C LEU A 357 -4.75 -49.75 3.72
N GLN A 358 -3.50 -50.00 3.31
CA GLN A 358 -2.77 -51.22 3.70
C GLN A 358 -2.60 -51.33 5.21
N HIS A 359 -2.51 -50.19 5.90
CA HIS A 359 -2.31 -50.09 7.35
C HIS A 359 -3.64 -49.98 8.13
N VAL A 360 -4.75 -49.70 7.44
CA VAL A 360 -6.10 -49.73 8.01
C VAL A 360 -6.58 -51.18 8.17
N HIS A 361 -7.23 -51.47 9.31
CA HIS A 361 -7.80 -52.79 9.59
C HIS A 361 -8.75 -53.23 8.45
N PRO A 362 -8.70 -54.50 7.98
CA PRO A 362 -9.47 -54.94 6.81
C PRO A 362 -10.98 -54.64 6.86
N GLU A 363 -11.59 -54.72 8.04
CA GLU A 363 -13.01 -54.40 8.26
C GLU A 363 -13.33 -52.90 8.16
N ASP A 364 -12.35 -52.03 8.41
CA ASP A 364 -12.56 -50.58 8.49
C ASP A 364 -12.19 -49.87 7.17
N ARG A 365 -11.63 -50.59 6.18
CA ARG A 365 -11.20 -50.01 4.89
C ARG A 365 -12.34 -49.36 4.13
N GLN A 366 -13.51 -50.00 4.11
CA GLN A 366 -14.70 -49.46 3.45
C GLN A 366 -15.11 -48.11 4.05
N ILE A 367 -15.06 -47.98 5.38
CA ILE A 367 -15.39 -46.74 6.10
C ILE A 367 -14.44 -45.61 5.66
N VAL A 368 -13.15 -45.90 5.49
CA VAL A 368 -12.16 -44.89 5.05
C VAL A 368 -12.40 -44.47 3.60
N THR A 369 -12.65 -45.42 2.69
CA THR A 369 -12.94 -45.12 1.27
C THR A 369 -14.23 -44.32 1.10
N GLU A 370 -15.27 -44.62 1.89
CA GLU A 370 -16.53 -43.86 1.92
C GLU A 370 -16.31 -42.45 2.48
N HIS A 371 -15.53 -42.31 3.57
CA HIS A 371 -15.22 -41.01 4.19
C HIS A 371 -14.49 -40.06 3.24
N VAL A 372 -13.57 -40.56 2.43
CA VAL A 372 -12.90 -39.73 1.41
C VAL A 372 -13.72 -39.53 0.14
N GLY A 373 -14.99 -39.96 0.13
CA GLY A 373 -15.92 -39.70 -0.98
C GLY A 373 -15.60 -40.43 -2.29
N LEU A 374 -14.68 -41.39 -2.29
CA LEU A 374 -14.34 -42.15 -3.50
C LEU A 374 -15.38 -43.22 -3.87
N ALA A 375 -16.32 -43.52 -2.96
CA ALA A 375 -17.39 -44.48 -3.21
C ALA A 375 -18.53 -43.91 -4.09
N ASP A 376 -18.75 -42.59 -4.10
CA ASP A 376 -19.78 -41.92 -4.91
C ASP A 376 -19.27 -40.55 -5.41
N LEU A 377 -18.58 -40.53 -6.55
CA LEU A 377 -18.19 -39.31 -7.27
C LEU A 377 -19.40 -38.56 -7.92
N SER A 378 -20.63 -38.96 -7.59
CA SER A 378 -21.89 -38.52 -8.23
C SER A 378 -22.87 -37.85 -7.27
N VAL A 379 -22.45 -37.48 -6.05
CA VAL A 379 -23.35 -36.79 -5.12
C VAL A 379 -23.47 -35.32 -5.50
N GLU A 380 -24.68 -34.90 -5.90
CA GLU A 380 -25.11 -33.50 -5.94
C GLU A 380 -25.03 -32.94 -4.50
N PHE A 381 -23.91 -32.30 -4.16
CA PHE A 381 -23.82 -31.53 -2.93
C PHE A 381 -24.69 -30.28 -3.09
N ALA A 382 -25.86 -30.27 -2.44
CA ALA A 382 -26.64 -29.06 -2.28
C ALA A 382 -25.78 -28.02 -1.54
N GLU A 383 -25.68 -26.81 -2.09
CA GLU A 383 -24.78 -25.71 -1.70
C GLU A 383 -24.83 -25.28 -0.21
N GLU A 384 -25.67 -25.87 0.64
CA GLU A 384 -25.97 -25.33 1.98
C GLU A 384 -25.45 -26.13 3.19
N ASP A 385 -24.92 -27.36 3.05
CA ASP A 385 -24.33 -28.08 4.18
C ASP A 385 -23.04 -28.82 3.80
N ILE A 386 -21.88 -28.23 4.13
CA ILE A 386 -20.60 -28.96 4.15
C ILE A 386 -20.67 -29.95 5.32
N VAL A 387 -21.24 -31.12 5.09
CA VAL A 387 -21.29 -32.19 6.08
C VAL A 387 -19.86 -32.63 6.34
N THR A 388 -19.33 -32.26 7.51
CA THR A 388 -18.06 -32.82 7.99
C THR A 388 -18.29 -34.29 8.27
N HIS A 389 -17.70 -35.15 7.45
CA HIS A 389 -17.77 -36.58 7.68
C HIS A 389 -16.79 -36.92 8.81
N HIS A 390 -17.23 -37.75 9.74
CA HIS A 390 -16.39 -38.26 10.82
C HIS A 390 -16.24 -39.76 10.65
N ALA A 391 -15.02 -40.24 10.48
CA ALA A 391 -14.72 -41.66 10.42
C ALA A 391 -13.87 -42.06 11.62
N ARG A 392 -14.17 -43.22 12.19
CA ARG A 392 -13.36 -43.83 13.24
C ARG A 392 -12.92 -45.21 12.75
N PHE A 393 -11.61 -45.45 12.73
CA PHE A 393 -11.05 -46.70 12.20
C PHE A 393 -9.76 -47.07 12.93
N ARG A 394 -9.39 -48.35 12.83
CA ARG A 394 -8.17 -48.89 13.42
C ARG A 394 -7.03 -48.81 12.40
N PHE A 395 -5.93 -48.17 12.79
CA PHE A 395 -4.71 -48.01 11.99
C PHE A 395 -3.54 -48.74 12.66
N LYS A 396 -2.69 -49.42 11.88
CA LYS A 396 -1.54 -50.18 12.38
C LYS A 396 -0.23 -49.49 11.97
N GLY A 397 0.50 -48.99 12.95
CA GLY A 397 1.85 -48.45 12.73
C GLY A 397 2.92 -49.53 12.62
N LYS A 398 4.19 -49.12 12.57
CA LYS A 398 5.35 -50.05 12.52
C LYS A 398 5.53 -50.89 13.78
N ASP A 399 4.99 -50.45 14.91
CA ASP A 399 4.97 -51.21 16.17
C ASP A 399 4.06 -52.44 16.13
N GLY A 400 3.23 -52.56 15.08
CA GLY A 400 2.37 -53.70 14.84
C GLY A 400 1.08 -53.68 15.67
N HIS A 401 0.84 -52.65 16.48
CA HIS A 401 -0.37 -52.50 17.27
C HIS A 401 -1.40 -51.64 16.54
N TYR A 402 -2.67 -52.00 16.66
CA TYR A 402 -3.76 -51.16 16.14
C TYR A 402 -4.09 -50.05 17.14
N GLN A 403 -4.12 -48.82 16.64
CA GLN A 403 -4.56 -47.62 17.33
C GLN A 403 -5.82 -47.08 16.68
N THR A 404 -6.74 -46.54 17.48
CA THR A 404 -7.96 -45.93 16.95
C THR A 404 -7.66 -44.51 16.49
N ILE A 405 -7.95 -44.25 15.23
CA ILE A 405 -7.82 -42.95 14.58
C ILE A 405 -9.21 -42.40 14.31
N VAL A 406 -9.37 -41.11 14.55
CA VAL A 406 -10.55 -40.33 14.18
C VAL A 406 -10.15 -39.41 13.04
N ALA A 407 -10.84 -39.52 11.92
CA ALA A 407 -10.76 -38.59 10.80
C ALA A 407 -11.98 -37.68 10.80
N SER A 408 -11.77 -36.40 10.51
CA SER A 408 -12.84 -35.45 10.20
C SER A 408 -12.45 -34.70 8.94
N GLY A 409 -13.28 -34.73 7.89
CA GLY A 409 -12.93 -34.06 6.64
C GLY A 409 -14.14 -33.73 5.79
N ALA A 410 -13.90 -32.93 4.76
CA ALA A 410 -14.90 -32.56 3.79
C ALA A 410 -14.29 -32.47 2.38
N PRO A 411 -15.06 -32.81 1.33
CA PRO A 411 -14.66 -32.55 -0.04
C PRO A 411 -14.68 -31.04 -0.32
N ILE A 412 -13.69 -30.58 -1.07
CA ILE A 412 -13.63 -29.26 -1.68
C ILE A 412 -14.05 -29.44 -3.14
N ILE A 413 -15.10 -28.74 -3.54
CA ILE A 413 -15.70 -28.85 -4.87
C ILE A 413 -15.20 -27.69 -5.73
N ASP A 414 -14.87 -27.96 -6.99
CA ASP A 414 -14.54 -26.92 -7.97
C ASP A 414 -15.77 -26.25 -8.58
N PHE A 415 -15.53 -25.32 -9.51
CA PHE A 415 -16.59 -24.60 -10.21
C PHE A 415 -17.45 -25.48 -11.13
N ASP A 416 -16.96 -26.68 -11.49
CA ASP A 416 -17.66 -27.63 -12.36
C ASP A 416 -18.47 -28.66 -11.55
N GLY A 417 -18.52 -28.51 -10.21
CA GLY A 417 -19.24 -29.42 -9.32
C GLY A 417 -18.50 -30.73 -9.05
N GLN A 418 -17.22 -30.84 -9.43
CA GLN A 418 -16.41 -32.04 -9.19
C GLN A 418 -15.58 -31.89 -7.91
N ILE A 419 -15.25 -33.01 -7.27
CA ILE A 419 -14.35 -33.02 -6.12
C ILE A 419 -12.95 -32.63 -6.61
N TYR A 420 -12.50 -31.45 -6.18
CA TYR A 420 -11.15 -30.93 -6.44
C TYR A 420 -10.14 -31.55 -5.50
N LYS A 421 -10.46 -31.61 -4.20
CA LYS A 421 -9.62 -32.15 -3.13
C LYS A 421 -10.47 -32.68 -1.99
N VAL A 422 -9.94 -33.57 -1.17
CA VAL A 422 -10.53 -33.93 0.12
C VAL A 422 -9.54 -33.56 1.22
N GLU A 423 -9.93 -32.61 2.06
CA GLU A 423 -9.10 -32.12 3.15
C GLU A 423 -9.74 -32.46 4.50
N GLY A 424 -8.90 -32.76 5.48
CA GLY A 424 -9.38 -33.06 6.81
C GLY A 424 -8.29 -33.17 7.85
N LEU A 425 -8.72 -33.44 9.07
CA LEU A 425 -7.89 -33.68 10.23
C LEU A 425 -7.95 -35.15 10.65
N LEU A 426 -6.83 -35.65 11.13
CA LEU A 426 -6.67 -36.97 11.72
C LEU A 426 -6.08 -36.84 13.12
N SER A 427 -6.68 -37.51 14.10
CA SER A 427 -6.14 -37.58 15.45
C SER A 427 -6.25 -38.99 16.02
N ARG A 428 -5.43 -39.29 17.02
CA ARG A 428 -5.62 -40.48 17.84
C ARG A 428 -6.82 -40.25 18.76
N GLU A 429 -7.66 -41.26 18.90
CA GLU A 429 -8.68 -41.23 19.94
C GLU A 429 -7.97 -41.26 21.31
N GLU A 430 -8.03 -40.15 22.04
CA GLU A 430 -7.54 -40.11 23.41
C GLU A 430 -8.47 -40.96 24.27
N THR A 431 -7.96 -42.03 24.89
CA THR A 431 -8.64 -42.70 25.98
C THR A 431 -8.87 -41.67 27.07
N PRO A 432 -10.10 -41.34 27.49
CA PRO A 432 -10.31 -40.34 28.51
C PRO A 432 -9.62 -40.80 29.80
N ALA A 433 -8.52 -40.13 30.15
CA ALA A 433 -7.95 -40.22 31.48
C ALA A 433 -8.96 -39.55 32.42
N PHE A 434 -9.43 -40.30 33.43
CA PHE A 434 -10.41 -39.92 34.47
C PHE A 434 -11.90 -40.14 34.15
N VAL A 435 -12.37 -41.36 34.44
CA VAL A 435 -13.74 -41.54 34.97
C VAL A 435 -13.70 -41.15 36.45
N LEU A 436 -14.28 -40.00 36.81
CA LEU A 436 -14.52 -39.67 38.22
C LEU A 436 -15.46 -40.74 38.82
N PRO A 437 -15.12 -41.37 39.97
CA PRO A 437 -16.02 -42.31 40.61
C PRO A 437 -17.29 -41.56 41.02
N GLN A 438 -18.44 -42.06 40.57
CA GLN A 438 -19.74 -41.57 41.02
C GLN A 438 -19.81 -41.68 42.54
N GLN A 439 -19.99 -40.55 43.23
CA GLN A 439 -20.24 -40.57 44.67
C GLN A 439 -21.55 -41.30 44.96
N PRO A 440 -21.60 -42.18 45.97
CA PRO A 440 -22.83 -42.82 46.38
C PRO A 440 -23.79 -41.74 46.90
N LYS A 441 -25.04 -41.78 46.41
CA LYS A 441 -26.13 -40.99 46.96
C LYS A 441 -26.31 -41.37 48.43
N GLY A 442 -25.93 -40.47 49.33
CA GLY A 442 -26.27 -40.48 50.76
C GLY A 442 -27.25 -39.36 51.03
#